data_AF-A0A7J4JQY4-F1
#
_entry.id   AF-A0A7J4JQY4-F1
#
_cell.length_a   1.000
_cell.length_b   1.000
_cell.length_c   1.000
_cell.angle_alpha   90.00
_cell.angle_beta   90.00
_cell.angle_gamma   90.00
#
_symmetry.space_group_name_H-M   'P 1'
#
loop_
_entity.id
_entity.type
_entity.pdbx_description
1 polymer ?
#
loop_
_entity_poly.entity_id
_entity_poly.type
_entity_poly.pdbx_seq_one_letter_code
_entity_poly.pdbx_strand_id
1 'polypeptide(L)'
;MLQFNPVPQPTLMARAALVRKAGGYRQGEIPEDFDLWVRMAAITKFHNLQTPLVKYRIHSGGGASNYKLELYLGSLRVKRRAAATLGLKAGFKDVAVNIFQLISLFFPNFLRRIIFERIRSSVVIGK
;
A
#
# COMPACT_ATOMS: atom_id res chain seq x y z
N MET A 1 -6.98 2.25 3.72
CA MET A 1 -5.64 2.85 3.51
C MET A 1 -4.86 3.08 4.82
N LEU A 2 -5.30 2.56 5.97
CA LEU A 2 -4.56 2.69 7.25
C LEU A 2 -3.70 1.46 7.59
N GLN A 3 -4.03 0.29 7.02
CA GLN A 3 -3.33 -0.98 7.27
C GLN A 3 -2.22 -1.24 6.26
N PHE A 4 -2.50 -1.04 4.97
CA PHE A 4 -1.58 -1.25 3.85
C PHE A 4 -2.00 -0.38 2.65
N ASN A 5 -1.15 -0.31 1.63
CA ASN A 5 -1.50 0.25 0.32
C ASN A 5 -2.42 -0.74 -0.43
N PRO A 6 -3.71 -0.46 -0.61
CA PRO A 6 -4.65 -1.39 -1.23
C PRO A 6 -4.60 -1.37 -2.75
N VAL A 7 -3.82 -0.45 -3.35
CA VAL A 7 -3.82 -0.19 -4.79
C VAL A 7 -2.57 -0.83 -5.41
N PRO A 8 -2.72 -1.85 -6.28
CA PRO A 8 -1.60 -2.44 -6.99
C PRO A 8 -1.15 -1.54 -8.14
N GLN A 9 0.04 -0.94 -8.01
CA GLN A 9 0.67 -0.10 -9.05
C GLN A 9 0.74 -0.74 -10.45
N PRO A 10 1.13 -2.03 -10.63
CA PRO A 10 1.44 -2.56 -11.95
C PRO A 10 0.28 -2.59 -12.96
N THR A 11 -0.96 -2.58 -12.46
CA THR A 11 -2.17 -2.71 -13.29
C THR A 11 -3.13 -1.54 -13.10
N LEU A 12 -2.70 -0.48 -12.41
CA LEU A 12 -3.55 0.68 -12.20
C LEU A 12 -3.70 1.46 -13.51
N MET A 13 -4.95 1.76 -13.86
CA MET A 13 -5.29 2.73 -14.89
C MET A 13 -6.02 3.89 -14.25
N ALA A 14 -5.67 5.12 -14.64
CA ALA A 14 -6.32 6.32 -14.17
C ALA A 14 -6.44 7.38 -15.26
N ARG A 15 -7.47 8.23 -15.18
CA ARG A 15 -7.60 9.39 -16.07
C ARG A 15 -6.47 10.36 -15.78
N ALA A 16 -5.75 10.78 -16.82
CA ALA A 16 -4.63 11.71 -16.69
C ALA A 16 -5.02 13.02 -15.96
N ALA A 17 -6.24 13.53 -16.21
CA ALA A 17 -6.76 14.72 -15.53
C ALA A 17 -6.87 14.54 -14.01
N LEU A 18 -7.24 13.36 -13.52
CA LEU A 18 -7.33 13.09 -12.08
C LEU A 18 -5.95 12.98 -11.44
N VAL A 19 -4.98 12.38 -12.12
CA VAL A 19 -3.58 12.31 -11.65
C VAL A 19 -2.99 13.72 -11.53
N ARG A 20 -3.21 14.56 -12.54
CA ARG A 20 -2.78 15.97 -12.53
C ARG A 20 -3.48 16.76 -11.43
N LYS A 21 -4.80 16.60 -11.26
CA LYS A 21 -5.58 17.24 -10.20
C LYS A 21 -5.10 16.85 -8.80
N ALA A 22 -4.65 15.60 -8.62
CA ALA A 22 -4.05 15.16 -7.38
C ALA A 22 -2.65 15.73 -7.15
N GLY A 23 -1.98 16.28 -8.18
CA GLY A 23 -0.64 16.85 -8.11
C GLY A 23 0.48 15.90 -8.52
N GLY A 24 0.17 14.77 -9.16
CA GLY A 24 1.17 13.82 -9.68
C GLY A 24 2.05 13.16 -8.61
N TYR A 25 3.17 12.56 -9.04
CA TYR A 25 4.20 12.04 -8.14
C TYR A 25 4.99 13.18 -7.52
N ARG A 26 5.37 13.03 -6.25
CA ARG A 26 6.14 14.03 -5.49
C ARG A 26 7.50 13.47 -5.13
N GLN A 27 8.54 14.28 -5.28
CA GLN A 27 9.89 13.90 -4.86
C GLN A 27 9.96 13.79 -3.33
N GLY A 28 10.75 12.83 -2.84
CA GLY A 28 11.03 12.63 -1.41
C GLY A 28 9.91 11.93 -0.62
N GLU A 29 8.78 11.61 -1.26
CA GLU A 29 7.70 10.84 -0.66
C GLU A 29 7.87 9.36 -0.93
N ILE A 30 8.10 8.55 0.09
CA ILE A 30 8.24 7.10 -0.07
C ILE A 30 7.14 6.43 0.77
N PRO A 31 6.37 5.46 0.25
CA PRO A 31 6.24 5.11 -1.17
C PRO A 31 5.49 6.19 -1.97
N GLU A 32 6.07 6.62 -3.10
CA GLU A 32 5.55 7.71 -3.95
C GLU A 32 4.14 7.42 -4.50
N ASP A 33 3.92 6.17 -4.89
CA ASP A 33 2.66 5.66 -5.43
C ASP A 33 1.55 5.73 -4.38
N PHE A 34 1.83 5.27 -3.17
CA PHE A 34 0.84 5.23 -2.11
C PHE A 34 0.37 6.64 -1.71
N ASP A 35 1.29 7.61 -1.62
CA ASP A 35 0.93 9.01 -1.38
C ASP A 35 0.00 9.55 -2.47
N LEU A 36 0.30 9.27 -3.74
CA LEU A 36 -0.55 9.63 -4.87
C LEU A 36 -1.95 9.01 -4.76
N TRP A 37 -2.04 7.73 -4.41
CA TRP A 37 -3.34 7.05 -4.26
C TRP A 37 -4.19 7.61 -3.15
N VAL A 38 -3.60 7.99 -2.02
CA VAL A 38 -4.31 8.65 -0.93
C VAL A 38 -4.89 9.99 -1.39
N ARG A 39 -4.10 10.82 -2.10
CA ARG A 39 -4.57 12.09 -2.65
C ARG A 39 -5.67 11.90 -3.69
N MET A 40 -5.54 10.91 -4.55
CA MET A 40 -6.57 10.57 -5.55
C MET A 40 -7.85 10.06 -4.89
N ALA A 41 -7.76 9.27 -3.82
CA ALA A 41 -8.93 8.74 -3.11
C ALA A 41 -9.78 9.84 -2.46
N ALA A 42 -9.19 11.02 -2.22
CA ALA A 42 -9.91 12.18 -1.72
C ALA A 42 -10.81 12.85 -2.77
N ILE A 43 -10.55 12.62 -4.07
CA ILE A 43 -11.22 13.32 -5.17
C ILE A 43 -11.93 12.39 -6.16
N THR A 44 -11.73 11.07 -6.06
CA THR A 44 -12.39 10.08 -6.90
C THR A 44 -12.54 8.75 -6.16
N LYS A 45 -13.47 7.91 -6.64
CA LYS A 45 -13.61 6.53 -6.19
C LYS A 45 -12.69 5.60 -6.97
N PHE A 46 -12.16 4.58 -6.30
CA PHE A 46 -11.39 3.50 -6.91
C PHE A 46 -12.30 2.30 -7.17
N HIS A 47 -12.03 1.56 -8.25
CA HIS A 47 -12.66 0.29 -8.54
C HIS A 47 -11.58 -0.77 -8.74
N ASN A 48 -11.68 -1.89 -8.04
CA ASN A 48 -10.74 -3.00 -8.14
C ASN A 48 -11.37 -4.15 -8.92
N LEU A 49 -10.81 -4.44 -10.10
CA LEU A 49 -11.24 -5.58 -10.90
C LEU A 49 -10.83 -6.88 -10.20
N GLN A 50 -11.77 -7.82 -10.07
CA GLN A 50 -11.51 -9.12 -9.43
C GLN A 50 -10.79 -10.11 -10.36
N THR A 51 -10.47 -9.69 -11.59
CA THR A 51 -9.76 -10.50 -12.57
C THR A 51 -8.25 -10.29 -12.41
N PRO A 52 -7.44 -11.37 -12.28
CA PRO A 52 -5.99 -11.25 -12.31
C PRO A 52 -5.50 -10.72 -13.67
N LEU A 53 -4.82 -9.57 -13.68
CA LEU A 53 -4.36 -8.92 -14.94
C LEU A 53 -2.85 -9.06 -15.20
N VAL A 54 -2.06 -9.49 -14.21
CA VAL A 54 -0.60 -9.54 -14.32
C VAL A 54 -0.02 -10.74 -13.57
N LYS A 55 1.02 -11.34 -14.16
CA LYS A 55 1.92 -12.26 -13.45
C LYS A 55 3.18 -11.49 -13.06
N TYR A 56 3.36 -11.25 -11.77
CA TYR A 56 4.51 -10.50 -11.26
C TYR A 56 5.68 -11.42 -10.93
N ARG A 57 6.89 -11.08 -11.38
CA ARG A 57 8.11 -11.85 -11.07
C ARG A 57 8.64 -11.47 -9.69
N ILE A 58 8.86 -12.47 -8.84
CA ILE A 58 9.48 -12.29 -7.52
C ILE A 58 10.86 -12.96 -7.55
N HIS A 59 11.91 -12.21 -7.24
CA HIS A 59 13.28 -12.72 -7.12
C HIS A 59 14.00 -12.07 -5.91
N SER A 60 15.08 -12.69 -5.45
CA SER A 60 15.81 -12.28 -4.24
C SER A 60 16.44 -10.89 -4.33
N GLY A 61 16.83 -10.45 -5.53
CA GLY A 61 17.41 -9.13 -5.80
C GLY A 61 16.41 -7.98 -6.05
N GLY A 62 15.13 -8.14 -5.71
CA GLY A 62 14.14 -7.07 -5.89
C GLY A 62 14.45 -5.86 -5.00
N GLY A 63 14.50 -4.65 -5.58
CA GLY A 63 15.00 -3.43 -4.91
C GLY A 63 14.37 -3.05 -3.56
N ALA A 64 13.16 -3.51 -3.27
CA ALA A 64 12.50 -3.26 -1.98
C ALA A 64 13.19 -3.94 -0.77
N SER A 65 14.06 -4.93 -0.98
CA SER A 65 14.75 -5.62 0.11
C SER A 65 15.77 -4.74 0.83
N ASN A 66 16.33 -3.75 0.15
CA ASN A 66 17.44 -2.94 0.67
C ASN A 66 16.95 -1.69 1.43
N TYR A 67 15.70 -1.28 1.20
CA TYR A 67 15.11 -0.06 1.78
C TYR A 67 13.86 -0.35 2.62
N LYS A 68 13.75 -1.55 3.21
CA LYS A 68 12.54 -2.02 3.91
C LYS A 68 12.11 -1.09 5.06
N LEU A 69 13.07 -0.63 5.85
CA LEU A 69 12.79 0.26 6.98
C LEU A 69 12.31 1.62 6.49
N GLU A 70 12.98 2.18 5.49
CA GLU A 70 12.60 3.45 4.87
C GLU A 70 11.20 3.39 4.23
N LEU A 71 10.91 2.33 3.46
CA LEU A 71 9.58 2.04 2.91
C LEU A 71 8.52 1.92 4.01
N TYR A 72 8.84 1.26 5.11
CA TYR A 72 7.91 1.11 6.23
C TYR A 72 7.63 2.45 6.91
N LEU A 73 8.67 3.20 7.31
CA LEU A 73 8.54 4.51 7.96
C LEU A 73 7.83 5.52 7.03
N GLY A 74 8.17 5.48 5.75
CA GLY A 74 7.48 6.19 4.69
C GLY A 74 5.99 5.85 4.63
N SER A 75 5.64 4.57 4.62
CA SER A 75 4.24 4.14 4.62
C SER A 75 3.46 4.63 5.84
N LEU A 76 4.09 4.74 7.01
CA LEU A 76 3.44 5.30 8.21
C LEU A 76 3.11 6.79 8.03
N ARG A 77 4.01 7.56 7.42
CA ARG A 77 3.75 8.97 7.08
C ARG A 77 2.56 9.09 6.13
N VAL A 78 2.52 8.27 5.09
CA VAL A 78 1.41 8.24 4.13
C VAL A 78 0.10 7.81 4.80
N LYS A 79 0.10 6.79 5.67
CA LYS A 79 -1.09 6.35 6.43
C LYS A 79 -1.63 7.45 7.34
N ARG A 80 -0.76 8.22 8.01
CA ARG A 80 -1.17 9.38 8.83
C ARG A 80 -1.84 10.46 7.98
N ARG A 81 -1.26 10.77 6.81
CA ARG A 81 -1.90 11.67 5.85
C ARG A 81 -3.23 11.12 5.35
N ALA A 82 -3.32 9.83 5.08
CA ALA A 82 -4.58 9.19 4.67
C ALA A 82 -5.68 9.35 5.73
N ALA A 83 -5.34 9.22 7.01
CA ALA A 83 -6.28 9.47 8.10
C ALA A 83 -6.83 10.91 8.06
N ALA A 84 -5.94 11.90 7.90
CA ALA A 84 -6.33 13.30 7.82
C ALA A 84 -7.12 13.64 6.53
N THR A 85 -6.61 13.23 5.37
CA THR A 85 -7.17 13.55 4.05
C THR A 85 -8.51 12.87 3.80
N LEU A 86 -8.70 11.64 4.28
CA LEU A 86 -9.92 10.85 4.05
C LEU A 86 -10.86 10.84 5.25
N GLY A 87 -10.53 11.57 6.33
CA GLY A 87 -11.32 11.60 7.57
C GLY A 87 -11.42 10.25 8.29
N LEU A 88 -10.44 9.35 8.09
CA LEU A 88 -10.45 8.02 8.68
C LEU A 88 -9.91 8.06 10.11
N LYS A 89 -10.64 7.44 11.04
CA LYS A 89 -10.15 7.21 12.41
C LYS A 89 -9.47 5.86 12.49
N ALA A 90 -8.23 5.83 12.98
CA ALA A 90 -7.51 4.58 13.19
C ALA A 90 -8.16 3.78 14.31
N GLY A 91 -8.49 2.52 14.03
CA GLY A 91 -8.98 1.57 15.03
C GLY A 91 -7.85 0.71 15.60
N PHE A 92 -8.18 -0.09 16.62
CA PHE A 92 -7.24 -1.03 17.25
C PHE A 92 -6.58 -1.98 16.24
N LYS A 93 -7.36 -2.51 15.28
CA LYS A 93 -6.85 -3.39 14.22
C LYS A 93 -5.80 -2.69 13.35
N ASP A 94 -5.97 -1.41 13.04
CA ASP A 94 -5.00 -0.66 12.24
C ASP A 94 -3.67 -0.52 12.97
N VAL A 95 -3.73 -0.20 14.27
CA VAL A 95 -2.55 -0.11 15.12
C VAL A 95 -1.84 -1.46 15.23
N ALA A 96 -2.59 -2.53 15.52
CA ALA A 96 -2.06 -3.88 15.63
C ALA A 96 -1.35 -4.35 14.34
N VAL A 97 -1.95 -4.09 13.17
CA VAL A 97 -1.35 -4.43 11.87
C VAL A 97 -0.06 -3.63 11.63
N ASN A 98 -0.02 -2.36 12.00
CA ASN A 98 1.20 -1.54 11.86
C ASN A 98 2.32 -2.02 12.78
N ILE A 99 2.02 -2.32 14.05
CA ILE A 99 3.00 -2.91 14.99
C ILE A 99 3.51 -4.24 14.45
N PHE A 100 2.61 -5.10 13.96
CA PHE A 100 3.00 -6.37 13.37
C PHE A 100 3.89 -6.19 12.14
N GLN A 101 3.60 -5.22 11.26
CA GLN A 101 4.45 -4.91 10.11
C GLN A 101 5.86 -4.46 10.52
N LEU A 102 5.98 -3.66 11.58
CA LEU A 102 7.27 -3.27 12.16
C LEU A 102 8.05 -4.50 12.66
N ILE A 103 7.43 -5.33 13.48
CA ILE A 103 8.05 -6.56 14.01
C ILE A 103 8.46 -7.50 12.87
N SER A 104 7.63 -7.60 11.82
CA SER A 104 7.91 -8.46 10.68
C SER A 104 9.17 -8.05 9.91
N LEU A 105 9.69 -6.81 10.05
CA LEU A 105 10.92 -6.39 9.39
C LEU A 105 12.13 -7.25 9.79
N PHE A 106 12.11 -7.81 11.00
CA PHE A 106 13.14 -8.71 11.53
C PHE A 106 13.01 -10.15 11.04
N PHE A 107 11.91 -10.50 10.38
CA PHE A 107 11.67 -11.87 9.93
C PHE A 107 12.32 -12.12 8.56
N PRO A 108 12.82 -13.34 8.30
CA PRO A 108 13.18 -13.79 6.95
C PRO A 108 12.05 -13.53 5.94
N ASN A 109 12.41 -13.13 4.71
CA ASN A 109 11.44 -12.77 3.66
C ASN A 109 10.40 -13.88 3.39
N PHE A 110 10.80 -15.15 3.51
CA PHE A 110 9.91 -16.30 3.32
C PHE A 110 8.77 -16.35 4.34
N LEU A 111 9.05 -16.09 5.63
CA LEU A 111 8.03 -16.05 6.67
C LEU A 111 7.07 -14.88 6.46
N ARG A 112 7.60 -13.70 6.10
CA ARG A 112 6.76 -12.53 5.79
C ARG A 112 5.82 -12.80 4.62
N ARG A 113 6.29 -13.50 3.58
CA ARG A 113 5.45 -13.88 2.43
C ARG A 113 4.30 -14.78 2.85
N ILE A 114 4.57 -15.85 3.60
CA ILE A 114 3.53 -16.78 4.07
C ILE A 114 2.47 -16.03 4.89
N ILE A 115 2.92 -15.19 5.83
CA ILE A 115 2.01 -14.44 6.70
C ILE A 115 1.19 -13.43 5.88
N PHE A 116 1.84 -12.71 4.96
CA PHE A 116 1.15 -11.73 4.12
C PHE A 116 0.14 -12.38 3.18
N GLU A 117 0.46 -13.53 2.60
CA GLU A 117 -0.48 -14.31 1.80
C GLU A 117 -1.70 -14.73 2.63
N ARG A 118 -1.50 -15.14 3.89
CA ARG A 118 -2.60 -15.53 4.77
C ARG A 118 -3.49 -14.36 5.23
N ILE A 119 -2.89 -13.19 5.47
CA ILE A 119 -3.62 -11.95 5.79
C ILE A 119 -4.36 -11.42 4.54
N ARG A 120 -3.76 -11.55 3.35
CA ARG A 120 -4.39 -11.09 2.10
C ARG A 120 -5.50 -12.06 1.65
N SER A 121 -5.30 -13.37 1.78
CA SER A 121 -6.29 -14.37 1.39
C SER A 121 -7.56 -14.27 2.22
N SER A 122 -7.50 -13.83 3.48
CA SER A 122 -8.69 -13.58 4.30
C SER A 122 -9.45 -12.31 3.92
N VAL A 123 -8.82 -11.39 3.17
CA VAL A 123 -9.44 -10.16 2.64
C VAL A 123 -9.98 -10.34 1.22
N VAL A 124 -9.48 -11.33 0.47
CA VAL A 124 -9.86 -11.64 -0.92
C VAL A 124 -10.93 -12.75 -1.01
N ILE A 125 -11.58 -13.13 0.10
CA ILE A 125 -12.72 -14.07 0.03
C ILE A 125 -14.00 -13.31 -0.36
N GLY A 126 -14.15 -13.12 -1.67
CA GLY A 126 -15.42 -12.85 -2.32
C GLY A 126 -15.41 -13.60 -3.65
N LYS A 127 -16.02 -14.79 -3.65
CA LYS A 127 -16.52 -15.40 -4.89
C LYS A 127 -17.74 -14.61 -5.35
#